data_AF-A0A4W5L1T5-F1
#
_entry.id   AF-A0A4W5L1T5-F1
#
_cell.length_a   1.000
_cell.length_b   1.000
_cell.length_c   1.000
_cell.angle_alpha   90.00
_cell.angle_beta   90.00
_cell.angle_gamma   90.00
#
_symmetry.space_group_name_H-M   'P 1'
#
loop_
_entity.id
_entity.type
_entity.pdbx_description
1 polymer ?
#
loop_
_entity_poly.entity_id
_entity_poly.type
_entity_poly.pdbx_seq_one_letter_code
_entity_poly.pdbx_strand_id
1 'polypeptide(L)'
;MERYQPVCLDIALSDTSDDETASIVFSLYKRILLLHRFLPIDLRALGDQYVKDEFRRNKTAAPEEVTVFMREWGNYRDTLQTQVLESARDRVKKVEFGAELSEGDLKLFQDEQVGQLYELMLESTKPNRQFDIQEEGFKK
;
A
#
# COMPACT_ATOMS: atom_id res chain seq x y z
N MET A 1 -4.51 22.19 13.42
CA MET A 1 -3.83 21.05 12.77
C MET A 1 -4.80 19.87 12.86
N GLU A 2 -5.86 19.93 12.05
CA GLU A 2 -6.93 18.93 11.97
C GLU A 2 -7.05 18.54 10.51
N ARG A 3 -6.46 17.41 10.15
CA ARG A 3 -6.60 16.80 8.83
C ARG A 3 -6.65 15.29 9.05
N TYR A 4 -7.75 14.79 9.58
CA TYR A 4 -8.09 13.38 9.44
C TYR A 4 -9.60 13.23 9.58
N GLN A 5 -10.28 13.17 8.44
CA GLN A 5 -11.55 12.45 8.30
C GLN A 5 -11.80 12.21 6.79
N PRO A 6 -11.68 10.98 6.29
CA PRO A 6 -12.49 10.53 5.18
C PRO A 6 -13.68 9.75 5.75
N VAL A 7 -14.56 10.43 6.49
CA VAL A 7 -15.85 9.86 6.96
C VAL A 7 -16.79 9.55 5.78
N CYS A 8 -16.47 10.01 4.57
CA CYS A 8 -17.32 9.81 3.40
C CYS A 8 -17.37 8.36 2.87
N LEU A 9 -16.43 7.48 3.22
CA LEU A 9 -16.47 6.09 2.72
C LEU A 9 -17.27 5.15 3.62
N ASP A 10 -17.28 5.39 4.93
CA ASP A 10 -17.94 4.52 5.91
C ASP A 10 -19.49 4.58 5.81
N ILE A 11 -20.06 5.68 5.26
CA ILE A 11 -21.51 5.87 5.13
C ILE A 11 -22.07 5.27 3.81
N ALA A 12 -21.23 5.08 2.78
CA ALA A 12 -21.70 4.70 1.45
C ALA A 12 -21.89 3.19 1.24
N LEU A 13 -21.32 2.32 2.09
CA LEU A 13 -21.37 0.87 1.88
C LEU A 13 -22.57 0.17 2.54
N SER A 14 -23.27 0.81 3.48
CA SER A 14 -24.38 0.18 4.20
C SER A 14 -25.73 0.23 3.47
N ASP A 15 -25.87 1.04 2.42
CA ASP A 15 -27.12 1.29 1.69
C ASP A 15 -26.99 1.08 0.16
N THR A 16 -25.84 0.61 -0.33
CA THR A 16 -25.57 0.45 -1.77
C THR A 16 -25.85 -0.97 -2.27
N SER A 17 -26.39 -1.07 -3.48
CA SER A 17 -26.67 -2.34 -4.16
C SER A 17 -25.38 -3.15 -4.36
N ASP A 18 -25.49 -4.48 -4.41
CA ASP A 18 -24.35 -5.39 -4.64
C ASP A 18 -23.55 -5.03 -5.92
N ASP A 19 -24.24 -4.59 -6.97
CA ASP A 19 -23.61 -4.19 -8.25
C ASP A 19 -22.78 -2.90 -8.12
N GLU A 20 -23.27 -1.95 -7.30
CA GLU A 20 -22.58 -0.69 -7.03
C GLU A 20 -21.35 -0.93 -6.14
N THR A 21 -21.49 -1.77 -5.11
CA THR A 21 -20.37 -2.18 -4.26
C THR A 21 -19.27 -2.85 -5.08
N ALA A 22 -19.63 -3.78 -5.97
CA ALA A 22 -18.67 -4.43 -6.86
C ALA A 22 -17.93 -3.41 -7.73
N SER A 23 -18.64 -2.44 -8.31
CA SER A 23 -18.06 -1.36 -9.13
C SER A 23 -17.04 -0.52 -8.35
N ILE A 24 -17.35 -0.17 -7.10
CA ILE A 24 -16.46 0.59 -6.21
C ILE A 24 -15.19 -0.21 -5.89
N VAL A 25 -15.34 -1.48 -5.51
CA VAL A 25 -14.21 -2.40 -5.22
C VAL A 25 -13.31 -2.54 -6.44
N PHE A 26 -13.88 -2.76 -7.63
CA PHE A 26 -13.11 -2.86 -8.88
C PHE A 26 -12.38 -1.57 -9.22
N SER A 27 -12.99 -0.42 -8.97
CA SER A 27 -12.38 0.89 -9.21
C SER A 27 -11.18 1.12 -8.29
N LEU A 28 -11.30 0.77 -7.01
CA LEU A 28 -10.20 0.83 -6.04
C LEU A 28 -9.05 -0.09 -6.45
N TYR A 29 -9.34 -1.36 -6.75
CA TYR A 29 -8.36 -2.34 -7.21
C TYR A 29 -7.58 -1.84 -8.44
N LYS A 30 -8.30 -1.37 -9.48
CA LYS A 30 -7.66 -0.83 -10.70
C LYS A 30 -6.81 0.39 -10.38
N ARG A 31 -7.28 1.28 -9.50
CA ARG A 31 -6.56 2.50 -9.14
C ARG A 31 -5.24 2.19 -8.43
N ILE A 32 -5.23 1.23 -7.50
CA ILE A 32 -4.00 0.80 -6.81
C ILE A 32 -2.99 0.23 -7.82
N LEU A 33 -3.42 -0.70 -8.70
CA LEU A 33 -2.53 -1.27 -9.72
C LEU A 33 -1.99 -0.23 -10.72
N LEU A 34 -2.75 0.84 -10.98
CA LEU A 34 -2.25 1.96 -11.78
C LEU A 34 -1.16 2.75 -11.05
N LEU A 35 -1.32 2.99 -9.74
CA LEU A 35 -0.32 3.67 -8.91
C LEU A 35 0.96 2.84 -8.77
N HIS A 36 0.85 1.52 -8.70
CA HIS A 36 2.00 0.61 -8.66
C HIS A 36 2.93 0.73 -9.87
N ARG A 37 2.44 1.20 -11.02
CA ARG A 37 3.27 1.43 -12.22
C ARG A 37 4.34 2.50 -12.01
N PHE A 38 4.22 3.32 -10.98
CA PHE A 38 5.18 4.35 -10.60
C PHE A 38 6.15 3.89 -9.49
N LEU A 39 6.01 2.66 -9.00
CA LEU A 39 6.93 2.08 -8.02
C LEU A 39 8.18 1.50 -8.70
N PRO A 40 9.31 1.42 -7.99
CA PRO A 40 10.47 0.62 -8.39
C PRO A 40 10.06 -0.81 -8.76
N ILE A 41 10.78 -1.40 -9.72
CA ILE A 41 10.37 -2.66 -10.35
C ILE A 41 10.12 -3.79 -9.34
N ASP A 42 10.96 -3.91 -8.33
CA ASP A 42 10.86 -4.95 -7.30
C ASP A 42 9.66 -4.73 -6.39
N LEU A 43 9.45 -3.48 -5.94
CA LEU A 43 8.30 -3.10 -5.13
C LEU A 43 6.98 -3.29 -5.90
N ARG A 44 6.96 -2.95 -7.19
CA ARG A 44 5.81 -3.20 -8.05
C ARG A 44 5.52 -4.69 -8.18
N ALA A 45 6.54 -5.52 -8.43
CA ALA A 45 6.35 -6.96 -8.61
C ALA A 45 5.77 -7.61 -7.34
N LEU A 46 6.32 -7.27 -6.18
CA LEU A 46 5.84 -7.72 -4.88
C LEU A 46 4.41 -7.21 -4.60
N GLY A 47 4.19 -5.91 -4.77
CA GLY A 47 2.90 -5.26 -4.49
C GLY A 47 1.77 -5.74 -5.40
N ASP A 48 2.02 -5.87 -6.71
CA ASP A 48 1.01 -6.35 -7.66
C ASP A 48 0.54 -7.77 -7.32
N GLN A 49 1.45 -8.64 -6.89
CA GLN A 49 1.10 -10.00 -6.47
C GLN A 49 0.27 -9.97 -5.18
N TYR A 50 0.71 -9.19 -4.19
CA TYR A 50 0.02 -9.07 -2.91
C TYR A 50 -1.41 -8.53 -3.07
N VAL A 51 -1.60 -7.43 -3.81
CA VAL A 51 -2.92 -6.84 -4.08
C VAL A 51 -3.86 -7.84 -4.75
N LYS A 52 -3.37 -8.59 -5.73
CA LYS A 52 -4.19 -9.61 -6.42
C LYS A 52 -4.63 -10.72 -5.48
N ASP A 53 -3.74 -11.14 -4.59
CA ASP A 53 -4.02 -12.23 -3.66
C ASP A 53 -4.97 -11.81 -2.56
N GLU A 54 -4.78 -10.63 -1.97
CA GLU A 54 -5.67 -10.08 -0.94
C GLU A 54 -7.08 -9.82 -1.46
N PHE A 55 -7.23 -9.15 -2.62
CA PHE A 55 -8.56 -8.94 -3.21
C PHE A 55 -9.22 -10.26 -3.63
N ARG A 56 -8.43 -11.31 -3.93
CA ARG A 56 -8.98 -12.64 -4.22
C ARG A 56 -9.46 -13.35 -2.94
N ARG A 57 -8.69 -13.27 -1.86
CA ARG A 57 -9.01 -13.87 -0.56
C ARG A 57 -10.26 -13.24 0.06
N ASN A 58 -10.46 -11.94 -0.16
CA ASN A 58 -11.57 -11.20 0.44
C ASN A 58 -12.82 -11.09 -0.45
N LYS A 59 -12.93 -11.91 -1.51
CA LYS A 59 -14.11 -11.93 -2.40
C LYS A 59 -15.41 -12.32 -1.71
N THR A 60 -15.32 -13.09 -0.64
CA THR A 60 -16.46 -13.62 0.13
C THR A 60 -16.40 -13.17 1.58
N ALA A 61 -15.75 -12.03 1.85
CA ALA A 61 -15.65 -11.45 3.19
C ALA A 61 -17.03 -11.03 3.71
N ALA A 62 -17.20 -11.02 5.04
CA ALA A 62 -18.44 -10.57 5.65
C ALA A 62 -18.65 -9.05 5.42
N PRO A 63 -19.89 -8.54 5.39
CA PRO A 63 -20.15 -7.12 5.10
C PRO A 63 -19.41 -6.14 6.03
N GLU A 64 -19.25 -6.49 7.30
CA GLU A 64 -18.52 -5.68 8.28
C GLU A 64 -17.02 -5.61 7.93
N GLU A 65 -16.45 -6.73 7.49
CA GLU A 65 -15.06 -6.83 7.04
C GLU A 65 -14.85 -6.08 5.72
N VAL A 66 -15.82 -6.08 4.81
CA VAL A 66 -15.76 -5.32 3.55
C VAL A 66 -15.63 -3.83 3.82
N THR A 67 -16.37 -3.30 4.80
CA THR A 67 -16.28 -1.88 5.17
C THR A 67 -14.88 -1.53 5.65
N VAL A 68 -14.33 -2.34 6.57
CA VAL A 68 -12.95 -2.16 7.07
C VAL A 68 -11.94 -2.29 5.92
N PHE A 69 -12.08 -3.32 5.08
CA PHE A 69 -11.23 -3.55 3.92
C PHE A 69 -11.20 -2.32 3.00
N MET A 70 -12.37 -1.81 2.61
CA MET A 70 -12.47 -0.68 1.69
C MET A 70 -11.86 0.60 2.26
N ARG A 71 -12.02 0.84 3.58
CA ARG A 71 -11.38 1.95 4.26
C ARG A 71 -9.85 1.82 4.26
N GLU A 72 -9.31 0.71 4.71
CA GLU A 72 -7.84 0.53 4.81
C GLU A 72 -7.17 0.54 3.42
N TRP A 73 -7.76 -0.12 2.43
CA TRP A 73 -7.25 -0.07 1.05
C TRP A 73 -7.42 1.29 0.39
N GLY A 74 -8.46 2.05 0.77
CA GLY A 74 -8.62 3.45 0.42
C GLY A 74 -7.51 4.33 0.98
N ASN A 75 -7.18 4.17 2.26
CA ASN A 75 -6.06 4.87 2.91
C ASN A 75 -4.72 4.52 2.24
N TYR A 76 -4.49 3.24 1.94
CA TYR A 76 -3.29 2.80 1.21
C TYR A 76 -3.17 3.47 -0.16
N ARG A 77 -4.27 3.50 -0.94
CA ARG A 77 -4.33 4.20 -2.23
C ARG A 77 -3.97 5.68 -2.08
N ASP A 78 -4.50 6.37 -1.07
CA ASP A 78 -4.29 7.80 -0.89
C ASP A 78 -2.86 8.14 -0.48
N THR A 79 -2.27 7.31 0.39
CA THR A 79 -0.85 7.38 0.74
C THR A 79 0.04 7.16 -0.49
N LEU A 80 -0.18 6.09 -1.25
CA LEU A 80 0.55 5.82 -2.49
C LEU A 80 0.42 6.96 -3.49
N GLN A 81 -0.79 7.49 -3.69
CA GLN A 81 -1.04 8.56 -4.63
C GLN A 81 -0.25 9.82 -4.25
N THR A 82 -0.21 10.16 -2.96
CA THR A 82 0.56 11.31 -2.45
C THR A 82 2.05 11.12 -2.73
N GLN A 83 2.61 9.96 -2.38
CA GLN A 83 4.04 9.65 -2.57
C GLN A 83 4.46 9.61 -4.04
N VAL A 84 3.61 9.06 -4.91
CA VAL A 84 3.84 9.07 -6.36
C VAL A 84 3.84 10.49 -6.91
N LEU A 85 2.95 11.37 -6.44
CA LEU A 85 2.90 12.76 -6.88
C LEU A 85 4.08 13.58 -6.37
N GLU A 86 4.52 13.35 -5.14
CA GLU A 86 5.68 14.03 -4.54
C GLU A 86 6.98 13.63 -5.23
N SER A 87 7.15 12.33 -5.50
CA SER A 87 8.32 11.81 -6.22
C SER A 87 8.43 12.34 -7.65
N ALA A 88 7.32 12.53 -8.34
CA ALA A 88 7.30 13.13 -9.68
C ALA A 88 7.70 14.62 -9.67
N ARG A 89 7.47 15.34 -8.56
CA ARG A 89 7.80 16.77 -8.40
C ARG A 89 9.26 16.99 -8.06
N ASP A 90 9.84 16.15 -7.20
CA ASP A 90 11.19 16.32 -6.68
C ASP A 90 12.15 15.28 -7.29
N ARG A 91 12.50 15.46 -8.59
CA ARG A 91 13.34 14.53 -9.37
C ARG A 91 14.75 14.30 -8.80
N VAL A 92 15.15 15.09 -7.81
CA VAL A 92 16.50 15.09 -7.23
C VAL A 92 16.55 14.24 -5.95
N LYS A 93 15.43 14.04 -5.26
CA LYS A 93 15.39 13.24 -4.03
C LYS A 93 15.15 11.77 -4.34
N LYS A 94 15.81 10.92 -3.56
CA LYS A 94 15.52 9.50 -3.50
C LYS A 94 14.04 9.33 -3.18
N VAL A 95 13.34 8.55 -3.99
CA VAL A 95 11.92 8.30 -3.77
C VAL A 95 11.77 7.36 -2.59
N GLU A 96 11.12 7.84 -1.53
CA GLU A 96 10.77 7.04 -0.36
C GLU A 96 9.29 6.67 -0.45
N PHE A 97 9.02 5.36 -0.40
CA PHE A 97 7.67 4.81 -0.40
C PHE A 97 7.40 4.13 0.94
N GLY A 98 6.15 4.22 1.40
CA GLY A 98 5.74 3.70 2.70
C GLY A 98 5.68 4.79 3.78
N ALA A 99 5.21 4.42 4.96
CA ALA A 99 5.09 5.29 6.12
C ALA A 99 5.79 4.63 7.32
N GLU A 100 6.34 5.44 8.21
CA GLU A 100 6.88 4.93 9.47
C GLU A 100 5.75 4.39 10.35
N LEU A 101 5.99 3.25 11.00
CA LEU A 101 5.08 2.69 11.98
C LEU A 101 5.22 3.49 13.28
N SER A 102 4.11 3.99 13.80
CA SER A 102 4.10 4.67 15.09
C SER A 102 4.22 3.68 16.24
N GLU A 103 4.60 4.15 17.42
CA GLU A 103 4.55 3.33 18.64
C GLU A 103 3.13 2.81 18.94
N GLY A 104 2.10 3.54 18.51
CA GLY A 104 0.71 3.09 18.62
C GLY A 104 0.44 1.89 17.75
N ASP A 105 0.93 1.91 16.50
CA ASP A 105 0.76 0.80 15.56
C ASP A 105 1.50 -0.45 16.04
N LEU A 106 2.73 -0.29 16.56
CA LEU A 106 3.51 -1.41 17.09
C LEU A 106 2.84 -2.11 18.28
N LYS A 107 2.05 -1.39 19.08
CA LYS A 107 1.28 -1.98 20.20
C LYS A 107 0.10 -2.84 19.74
N LEU A 108 -0.29 -2.77 18.47
CA LEU A 108 -1.34 -3.62 17.90
C LEU A 108 -0.81 -5.01 17.50
N PHE A 109 0.51 -5.19 17.44
CA PHE A 109 1.14 -6.45 17.08
C PHE A 109 1.38 -7.32 18.32
N GLN A 110 1.36 -8.63 18.13
CA GLN A 110 1.82 -9.58 19.14
C GLN A 110 3.36 -9.57 19.22
N ASP A 111 3.92 -9.94 20.38
CA ASP A 111 5.37 -9.93 20.62
C ASP A 111 6.15 -10.70 19.55
N GLU A 112 5.64 -11.84 19.08
CA GLU A 112 6.25 -12.62 18.01
C GLU A 112 6.28 -11.85 16.68
N GLN A 113 5.20 -11.16 16.34
CA GLN A 113 5.12 -10.36 15.11
C GLN A 113 6.05 -9.15 15.15
N VAL A 114 6.18 -8.52 16.33
CA VAL A 114 7.17 -7.45 16.55
C VAL A 114 8.58 -7.98 16.37
N GLY A 115 8.87 -9.17 16.90
CA GLY A 115 10.14 -9.86 16.70
C GLY A 115 10.44 -10.11 15.21
N GLN A 116 9.48 -10.67 14.47
CA GLN A 116 9.61 -10.91 13.03
C GLN A 116 9.82 -9.63 12.23
N LEU A 117 9.10 -8.56 12.58
CA LEU A 117 9.26 -7.26 11.94
C LEU A 117 10.66 -6.68 12.18
N TYR A 118 11.19 -6.84 13.41
CA TYR A 118 12.54 -6.42 13.74
C TYR A 118 13.60 -7.21 12.96
N GLU A 119 13.45 -8.53 12.84
CA GLU A 119 14.33 -9.37 12.02
C GLU A 119 14.30 -8.95 10.54
N LEU A 120 13.11 -8.67 10.00
CA LEU A 120 12.93 -8.18 8.64
C LEU A 120 13.63 -6.83 8.42
N MET A 121 13.51 -5.90 9.38
CA MET A 121 14.22 -4.62 9.35
C MET A 121 15.75 -4.85 9.29
N LEU A 122 16.28 -5.74 10.13
CA LEU A 122 17.71 -6.06 10.11
C LEU A 122 18.15 -6.68 8.78
N GLU A 123 17.35 -7.57 8.20
CA GLU A 123 17.66 -8.18 6.90
C GLU A 123 17.65 -7.15 5.77
N SER A 124 16.62 -6.30 5.72
CA SER A 124 16.42 -5.30 4.67
C SER A 124 17.46 -4.17 4.65
N THR A 125 18.19 -3.98 5.77
CA THR A 125 19.22 -2.93 5.91
C THR A 125 20.64 -3.46 5.68
N LYS A 126 20.81 -4.77 5.44
CA LYS A 126 22.13 -5.32 5.13
C LYS A 126 22.66 -4.72 3.82
N PRO A 127 23.96 -4.38 3.75
CA PRO A 127 24.57 -3.95 2.51
C PRO A 127 24.50 -5.09 1.49
N ASN A 128 23.77 -4.87 0.39
CA ASN A 128 23.58 -5.81 -0.72
C ASN A 128 24.93 -6.39 -1.18
N ARG A 129 25.19 -7.66 -0.87
CA ARG A 129 26.31 -8.42 -1.48
C ARG A 129 25.88 -9.24 -2.69
N GLN A 130 24.59 -9.35 -2.97
CA GLN A 130 24.07 -10.35 -3.89
C GLN A 130 23.59 -9.79 -5.25
N PHE A 131 23.34 -8.48 -5.33
CA PHE A 131 22.98 -7.79 -6.58
C PHE A 131 23.76 -6.47 -6.67
N ASP A 132 24.97 -6.55 -7.22
CA ASP A 132 25.73 -5.38 -7.63
C ASP A 132 25.13 -4.89 -8.96
N ILE A 133 24.11 -4.03 -8.87
CA ILE A 133 23.48 -3.42 -10.03
C ILE A 133 24.47 -2.38 -10.55
N GLN A 134 25.28 -2.75 -11.52
CA GLN A 134 26.02 -1.80 -12.32
C GLN A 134 24.98 -0.88 -12.99
N GLU A 135 24.92 0.38 -12.55
CA GLU A 135 24.31 1.45 -13.35
C GLU A 135 25.14 1.59 -14.63
N GLU A 136 24.83 0.78 -15.63
CA GLU A 136 25.26 0.96 -17.02
C GLU A 136 24.67 2.31 -17.47
N GLY A 137 25.44 3.37 -17.23
CA GLY A 137 25.12 4.72 -17.64
C GLY A 137 24.91 4.75 -19.14
N PHE A 138 23.66 5.01 -19.56
CA PHE A 138 23.37 5.38 -20.93
C PHE A 138 24.08 6.71 -21.23
N LYS A 139 25.28 6.62 -21.80
CA LYS A 139 25.92 7.74 -22.48
C LYS A 139 25.09 8.08 -23.72
N LYS A 140 24.56 9.30 -23.76
CA LYS A 140 24.20 9.98 -25.01
C LYS A 140 25.07 11.21 -25.15
#